data_AF-A0A3D6EH72-F1
#
_entry.id   AF-A0A3D6EH72-F1
#
_cell.length_a   1.000
_cell.length_b   1.000
_cell.length_c   1.000
_cell.angle_alpha   90.00
_cell.angle_beta   90.00
_cell.angle_gamma   90.00
#
_symmetry.space_group_name_H-M   'P 1'
#
loop_
_entity.id
_entity.type
_entity.pdbx_description
1 polymer ?
#
loop_
_entity_poly.entity_id
_entity_poly.type
_entity_poly.pdbx_seq_one_letter_code
_entity_poly.pdbx_strand_id
1 'polypeptide(L)'
;MIEAARGGSHGSAFPLCPPHGYDTAFQTLSPAILETAAVLYVWVDPAESRRKNIERGRPDGQGSILHHSVPMEVMLGQYGTDDMAWLMEQSDRPGAIRVERLIQAGDRYETRVYHLPVARFDNRNDLTTFVR
;
A
#
# COMPACT_ATOMS: atom_id res chain seq x y z
N MET A 1 10.61 7.81 7.23
CA MET A 1 9.85 7.31 6.07
C MET A 1 9.22 5.99 6.49
N ILE A 2 7.92 5.81 6.28
CA ILE A 2 7.19 4.57 6.57
C ILE A 2 6.78 3.98 5.22
N GLU A 3 7.07 2.71 5.00
CA GLU A 3 6.74 2.02 3.75
C GLU A 3 5.62 1.02 4.01
N ALA A 4 4.65 1.00 3.11
CA ALA A 4 3.61 0.00 3.05
C ALA A 4 3.56 -0.58 1.64
N ALA A 5 3.37 -1.89 1.54
CA ALA A 5 3.22 -2.57 0.26
C ALA A 5 1.74 -2.83 -0.04
N ARG A 6 1.49 -3.29 -1.26
CA ARG A 6 0.17 -3.79 -1.66
C ARG A 6 -0.31 -4.86 -0.70
N GLY A 7 -1.63 -4.93 -0.54
CA GLY A 7 -2.26 -5.95 0.28
C GLY A 7 -3.61 -6.28 -0.31
N GLY A 8 -3.88 -7.55 -0.61
CA GLY A 8 -5.16 -8.06 -1.10
C GLY A 8 -4.97 -9.15 -2.14
N SER A 9 -5.84 -10.16 -2.13
CA SER A 9 -5.82 -11.20 -3.15
C SER A 9 -6.34 -10.67 -4.48
N HIS A 10 -5.83 -11.21 -5.57
CA HIS A 10 -6.28 -10.84 -6.92
C HIS A 10 -7.79 -11.04 -7.06
N GLY A 11 -8.48 -10.00 -7.56
CA GLY A 11 -9.94 -10.01 -7.71
C GLY A 11 -10.73 -9.71 -6.44
N SER A 12 -10.07 -9.33 -5.33
CA SER A 12 -10.77 -8.85 -4.14
C SER A 12 -11.64 -7.63 -4.43
N ALA A 13 -12.82 -7.58 -3.82
CA ALA A 13 -13.69 -6.41 -3.81
C ALA A 13 -13.21 -5.39 -2.77
N PHE A 14 -13.62 -4.12 -2.94
CA PHE A 14 -13.34 -3.04 -2.00
C PHE A 14 -14.56 -2.73 -1.10
N PRO A 15 -14.37 -2.31 0.16
CA PRO A 15 -13.09 -2.19 0.87
C PRO A 15 -12.44 -3.57 1.10
N LEU A 16 -11.12 -3.61 1.16
CA LEU A 16 -10.40 -4.84 1.43
C LEU A 16 -10.63 -5.30 2.87
N CYS A 17 -10.73 -6.61 3.08
CA CYS A 17 -10.90 -7.17 4.42
C CYS A 17 -9.59 -7.06 5.22
N PRO A 18 -9.62 -6.55 6.47
CA PRO A 18 -8.47 -6.56 7.36
C PRO A 18 -7.87 -7.98 7.50
N PRO A 19 -6.53 -8.12 7.55
CA PRO A 19 -5.53 -7.07 7.73
C PRO A 19 -4.98 -6.49 6.40
N HIS A 20 -5.68 -6.67 5.28
CA HIS A 20 -5.19 -6.25 3.96
C HIS A 20 -5.48 -4.78 3.65
N GLY A 21 -4.75 -4.25 2.66
CA GLY A 21 -4.93 -2.89 2.17
C GLY A 21 -4.20 -1.82 2.96
N TYR A 22 -4.05 -0.65 2.34
CA TYR A 22 -3.49 0.52 2.95
C TYR A 22 -4.41 1.09 4.03
N ASP A 23 -5.74 0.92 3.91
CA ASP A 23 -6.68 1.34 4.96
C ASP A 23 -6.30 0.74 6.31
N THR A 24 -6.15 -0.59 6.36
CA THR A 24 -5.70 -1.31 7.56
C THR A 24 -4.32 -0.80 8.03
N ALA A 25 -3.38 -0.53 7.11
CA ALA A 25 -2.08 0.01 7.49
C ALA A 25 -2.20 1.37 8.21
N PHE A 26 -3.05 2.28 7.73
CA PHE A 26 -3.28 3.57 8.39
C PHE A 26 -3.95 3.45 9.77
N GLN A 27 -4.72 2.38 10.01
CA GLN A 27 -5.28 2.08 11.33
C GLN A 27 -4.20 1.77 12.38
N THR A 28 -3.01 1.35 11.96
CA THR A 28 -1.89 1.03 12.87
C THR A 28 -1.01 2.22 13.24
N LEU A 29 -1.11 3.32 12.49
CA LEU A 29 -0.29 4.52 12.73
C LEU A 29 -0.76 5.26 13.98
N SER A 30 0.12 5.99 14.67
CA SER A 30 -0.32 6.84 15.77
C SER A 30 -1.07 8.08 15.25
N PRO A 31 -1.98 8.68 16.05
CA PRO A 31 -2.62 9.94 15.70
C PRO A 31 -1.61 11.04 15.30
N ALA A 32 -0.51 11.16 16.04
CA ALA A 32 0.54 12.14 15.77
C ALA A 32 1.20 11.96 14.38
N ILE A 33 1.30 10.73 13.88
CA ILE A 33 1.77 10.48 12.51
C ILE A 33 0.71 10.94 11.51
N LEU A 34 -0.56 10.58 11.72
CA LEU A 34 -1.65 10.94 10.80
C LEU A 34 -1.90 12.45 10.71
N GLU A 35 -1.59 13.22 11.75
CA GLU A 35 -1.71 14.70 11.74
C GLU A 35 -0.75 15.38 10.76
N THR A 36 0.38 14.74 10.43
CA THR A 36 1.47 15.36 9.64
C THR A 36 1.87 14.56 8.40
N ALA A 37 1.32 13.35 8.24
CA ALA A 37 1.68 12.46 7.14
C ALA A 37 1.17 12.96 5.79
N ALA A 38 1.95 12.65 4.75
CA ALA A 38 1.55 12.70 3.36
C ALA A 38 1.91 11.36 2.69
N VAL A 39 1.17 10.99 1.65
CA VAL A 39 1.28 9.72 0.96
C VAL A 39 1.88 9.94 -0.43
N LEU A 40 2.98 9.26 -0.71
CA LEU A 40 3.48 9.07 -2.06
C LEU A 40 3.10 7.66 -2.52
N TYR A 41 2.10 7.57 -3.41
CA TYR A 41 1.67 6.30 -3.99
C TYR A 41 2.44 5.99 -5.26
N VAL A 42 3.32 4.99 -5.19
CA VAL A 42 4.03 4.45 -6.36
C VAL A 42 3.12 3.45 -7.06
N TRP A 43 2.51 3.88 -8.16
CA TRP A 43 1.54 3.08 -8.89
C TRP A 43 2.21 2.18 -9.92
N VAL A 44 2.24 0.88 -9.64
CA VAL A 44 2.84 -0.13 -10.54
C VAL A 44 1.74 -1.06 -11.04
N ASP A 45 1.75 -1.48 -12.30
CA ASP A 45 0.79 -2.49 -12.73
C ASP A 45 1.05 -3.85 -12.04
N PRO A 46 0.03 -4.63 -11.62
CA PRO A 46 0.25 -5.95 -11.01
C PRO A 46 1.04 -6.91 -11.90
N ALA A 47 0.83 -6.91 -13.22
CA ALA A 47 1.61 -7.73 -14.15
C ALA A 47 3.07 -7.29 -14.21
N GLU A 48 3.30 -5.98 -14.21
CA GLU A 48 4.65 -5.41 -14.20
C GLU A 48 5.39 -5.75 -12.89
N SER A 49 4.70 -5.67 -11.74
CA SER A 49 5.25 -6.09 -10.46
C SER A 49 5.68 -7.57 -10.47
N ARG A 50 4.85 -8.45 -11.07
CA ARG A 50 5.16 -9.88 -11.23
C ARG A 50 6.33 -10.12 -12.18
N ARG A 51 6.38 -9.45 -13.33
CA ARG A 51 7.49 -9.53 -14.29
C ARG A 51 8.81 -9.19 -13.58
N LYS A 52 8.86 -8.05 -12.89
CA LYS A 52 10.02 -7.62 -12.11
C LYS A 52 10.39 -8.58 -10.99
N ASN A 53 9.41 -9.25 -10.37
CA ASN A 53 9.67 -10.24 -9.32
C ASN A 53 10.33 -11.51 -9.87
N ILE A 54 9.89 -11.97 -11.05
CA ILE A 54 10.49 -13.13 -11.75
C ILE A 54 11.93 -12.81 -12.16
N GLU A 55 12.16 -11.65 -12.78
CA GLU A 55 13.50 -11.23 -13.24
C GLU A 55 14.51 -11.03 -12.12
N ARG A 56 14.04 -10.67 -10.91
CA ARG A 56 14.89 -10.59 -9.70
C ARG A 56 15.36 -11.96 -9.22
N GLY A 57 14.55 -12.99 -9.41
CA GLY A 57 14.84 -14.34 -8.93
C GLY A 57 16.05 -14.93 -9.64
N ARG A 58 17.17 -15.12 -8.94
CA ARG A 58 18.33 -15.85 -9.45
C ARG A 58 18.49 -17.17 -8.70
N PRO A 59 18.33 -18.34 -9.36
CA PRO A 59 18.42 -19.65 -8.71
C PRO A 59 19.75 -19.90 -7.98
N ASP A 60 20.84 -19.32 -8.48
CA ASP A 60 22.20 -19.36 -7.94
C ASP A 60 22.50 -18.22 -6.94
N GLY A 61 21.57 -17.27 -6.77
CA GLY A 61 21.70 -16.09 -5.93
C GLY A 61 20.90 -16.12 -4.64
N GLN A 62 20.27 -17.24 -4.28
CA GLN A 62 19.23 -17.33 -3.22
C GLN A 62 19.70 -16.95 -1.81
N GLY A 63 21.01 -16.92 -1.55
CA GLY A 63 21.58 -16.40 -0.30
C GLY A 63 21.56 -14.86 -0.18
N SER A 64 21.23 -14.15 -1.27
CA SER A 64 21.13 -12.70 -1.30
C SER A 64 19.67 -12.25 -1.22
N ILE A 65 19.40 -11.33 -0.30
CA ILE A 65 18.11 -10.63 -0.22
C ILE A 65 17.74 -9.90 -1.52
N LEU A 66 18.73 -9.59 -2.36
CA LEU A 66 18.53 -8.89 -3.64
C LEU A 66 18.04 -9.81 -4.76
N HIS A 67 18.30 -11.11 -4.66
CA HIS A 67 17.94 -12.12 -5.66
C HIS A 67 16.77 -13.00 -5.22
N HIS A 68 16.18 -12.70 -4.07
CA HIS A 68 15.00 -13.40 -3.56
C HIS A 68 13.76 -12.97 -4.35
N SER A 69 13.07 -13.93 -4.97
CA SER A 69 11.76 -13.72 -5.57
C SER A 69 10.65 -14.17 -4.62
N VAL A 70 9.52 -13.47 -4.68
CA VAL A 70 8.31 -13.87 -3.95
C VAL A 70 7.59 -14.98 -4.74
N PRO A 71 7.16 -16.09 -4.12
CA PRO A 71 6.40 -17.13 -4.81
C PRO A 71 5.13 -16.58 -5.49
N MET A 72 4.77 -17.12 -6.65
CA MET A 72 3.62 -16.63 -7.42
C MET A 72 2.31 -16.70 -6.62
N GLU A 73 2.12 -17.74 -5.81
CA GLU A 73 0.97 -17.87 -4.91
C GLU A 73 0.86 -16.68 -3.97
N VAL A 74 1.98 -16.25 -3.38
CA VAL A 74 2.01 -15.06 -2.50
C VAL A 74 1.78 -13.79 -3.31
N MET A 75 2.35 -13.67 -4.51
CA MET A 75 2.11 -12.53 -5.40
C MET A 75 0.63 -12.37 -5.77
N LEU A 76 -0.10 -13.47 -5.97
CA LEU A 76 -1.53 -13.44 -6.27
C LEU A 76 -2.40 -13.29 -5.02
N GLY A 77 -2.02 -13.94 -3.92
CA GLY A 77 -2.80 -13.97 -2.68
C GLY A 77 -2.65 -12.72 -1.82
N GLN A 78 -1.49 -12.05 -1.85
CA GLN A 78 -1.20 -10.90 -0.98
C GLN A 78 -0.90 -9.62 -1.75
N TYR A 79 -0.34 -9.71 -2.96
CA TYR A 79 0.03 -8.56 -3.79
C TYR A 79 -0.83 -8.44 -5.05
N GLY A 80 -1.96 -9.14 -5.10
CA GLY A 80 -2.80 -9.28 -6.28
C GLY A 80 -3.56 -8.01 -6.65
N THR A 81 -3.83 -7.16 -5.66
CA THR A 81 -4.45 -5.83 -5.80
C THR A 81 -4.00 -4.90 -4.66
N ASP A 82 -4.39 -3.62 -4.75
CA ASP A 82 -4.30 -2.64 -3.67
C ASP A 82 -5.51 -1.68 -3.69
N ASP A 83 -5.80 -1.04 -2.56
CA ASP A 83 -6.98 -0.19 -2.34
C ASP A 83 -6.70 1.32 -2.47
N MET A 84 -5.49 1.73 -2.87
CA MET A 84 -5.15 3.16 -2.86
C MET A 84 -6.00 3.99 -3.83
N ALA A 85 -6.27 3.46 -5.04
CA ALA A 85 -7.13 4.15 -5.99
C ALA A 85 -8.56 4.31 -5.46
N TRP A 86 -9.10 3.26 -4.83
CA TRP A 86 -10.40 3.29 -4.19
C TRP A 86 -10.45 4.28 -3.02
N LEU A 87 -9.43 4.30 -2.16
CA LEU A 87 -9.31 5.26 -1.05
C LEU A 87 -9.27 6.72 -1.52
N MET A 88 -8.61 6.99 -2.64
CA MET A 88 -8.61 8.32 -3.27
C MET A 88 -10.01 8.72 -3.76
N GLU A 89 -10.78 7.77 -4.30
CA GLU A 89 -12.16 8.00 -4.77
C GLU A 89 -13.16 8.19 -3.62
N GLN A 90 -12.93 7.53 -2.47
CA GLN A 90 -13.80 7.68 -1.29
C GLN A 90 -13.54 8.97 -0.50
N SER A 91 -12.47 9.70 -0.80
CA SER A 91 -12.18 10.94 -0.10
C SER A 91 -13.14 12.05 -0.52
N ASP A 92 -13.69 12.74 0.47
CA ASP A 92 -14.46 13.98 0.30
C ASP A 92 -13.56 15.21 0.09
N ARG A 93 -12.23 15.04 0.04
CA ARG A 93 -11.25 16.10 -0.20
C ARG A 93 -10.35 15.77 -1.39
N PRO A 94 -10.39 16.57 -2.48
CA PRO A 94 -9.51 16.36 -3.64
C PRO A 94 -8.02 16.35 -3.26
N GLY A 95 -7.28 15.40 -3.83
CA GLY A 95 -5.84 15.27 -3.57
C GLY A 95 -5.49 14.71 -2.19
N ALA A 96 -6.45 14.10 -1.49
CA ALA A 96 -6.22 13.42 -0.21
C ALA A 96 -6.89 12.03 -0.20
N ILE A 97 -6.48 11.19 0.75
CA ILE A 97 -7.27 10.04 1.21
C ILE A 97 -7.89 10.36 2.56
N ARG A 98 -9.06 9.78 2.84
CA ARG A 98 -9.78 9.95 4.10
C ARG A 98 -9.53 8.74 5.00
N VAL A 99 -8.99 8.96 6.19
CA VAL A 99 -8.73 7.93 7.20
C VAL A 99 -9.56 8.23 8.44
N GLU A 100 -10.50 7.34 8.76
CA GLU A 100 -11.24 7.40 10.02
C GLU A 100 -10.52 6.58 11.10
N ARG A 101 -10.38 7.15 12.30
CA ARG A 101 -9.77 6.48 13.46
C ARG A 101 -10.66 6.59 14.67
N LEU A 102 -10.93 5.46 15.31
CA LEU A 102 -11.47 5.44 16.65
C LEU A 102 -10.33 5.72 17.65
N ILE A 103 -10.39 6.84 18.36
CA ILE A 103 -9.36 7.30 19.30
C ILE A 103 -9.96 7.42 20.69
N GLN A 104 -9.21 6.99 21.69
CA GLN A 104 -9.61 7.16 23.08
C GLN A 104 -9.42 8.62 23.51
N ALA A 105 -10.48 9.24 24.00
CA ALA A 105 -10.51 10.58 24.58
C ALA A 105 -11.03 10.49 26.03
N GLY A 106 -10.11 10.29 26.97
CA GLY A 106 -10.45 9.99 28.37
C GLY A 106 -11.16 8.63 28.49
N ASP A 107 -12.37 8.64 29.05
CA ASP A 107 -13.18 7.43 29.28
C ASP A 107 -14.07 7.04 28.08
N ARG A 108 -13.93 7.72 26.94
CA ARG A 108 -14.74 7.50 25.74
C ARG A 108 -13.87 7.28 24.52
N TYR A 109 -14.49 6.74 23.48
CA TYR A 109 -13.90 6.67 22.15
C TYR A 109 -14.63 7.61 21.21
N GLU A 110 -13.87 8.33 20.39
CA GLU A 110 -14.38 9.25 19.38
C GLU A 110 -13.78 8.91 18.01
N THR A 111 -14.57 9.06 16.95
CA THR A 111 -14.06 8.96 15.60
C THR A 111 -13.41 10.28 15.21
N ARG A 112 -12.13 10.25 14.86
CA ARG A 112 -11.43 11.35 14.21
C ARG A 112 -11.20 11.04 12.74
N VAL A 113 -11.33 12.06 11.92
CA VAL A 113 -11.09 11.98 10.48
C VAL A 113 -9.78 12.69 10.17
N TYR A 114 -8.89 12.02 9.44
CA TYR A 114 -7.66 12.58 8.89
C TYR A 114 -7.75 12.60 7.38
N HIS A 115 -7.36 13.73 6.78
CA HIS A 115 -7.19 13.85 5.34
C HIS A 115 -5.71 13.87 5.02
N LEU A 116 -5.17 12.74 4.56
CA LEU A 116 -3.76 12.64 4.22
C LEU A 116 -3.57 13.08 2.77
N PRO A 117 -2.79 14.14 2.49
CA PRO A 117 -2.46 14.52 1.12
C PRO A 117 -1.82 13.35 0.39
N VAL A 118 -2.22 13.11 -0.86
CA VAL A 118 -1.72 12.00 -1.65
C VAL A 118 -1.29 12.46 -3.04
N ALA A 119 -0.09 12.03 -3.43
CA ALA A 119 0.42 12.17 -4.78
C ALA A 119 0.62 10.78 -5.39
N ARG A 120 0.11 10.59 -6.60
CA ARG A 120 0.31 9.36 -7.38
C ARG A 120 1.49 9.56 -8.33
N PHE A 121 2.51 8.73 -8.16
CA PHE A 121 3.60 8.58 -9.12
C PHE A 121 3.30 7.41 -10.05
N ASP A 122 3.11 7.70 -11.34
CA ASP A 122 2.85 6.67 -12.34
C ASP A 122 4.13 5.90 -12.68
N ASN A 123 4.22 4.68 -12.17
CA ASN A 123 5.35 3.77 -12.37
C ASN A 123 4.90 2.47 -13.08
N ARG A 124 3.89 2.56 -13.94
CA ARG A 124 3.38 1.39 -14.68
C ARG A 124 4.36 0.93 -15.77
N ASN A 125 5.17 1.83 -16.30
CA ASN A 125 6.25 1.56 -17.25
C ASN A 125 7.62 1.71 -16.55
N ASP A 126 7.90 0.85 -15.58
CA ASP A 126 9.09 0.81 -14.72
C ASP A 126 10.12 1.95 -14.89
N LEU A 127 9.97 2.98 -14.06
CA LEU A 127 10.83 4.16 -14.00
C LEU A 127 11.78 4.12 -12.80
N THR A 128 11.94 2.98 -12.12
CA THR A 128 12.69 2.93 -10.84
C THR A 128 13.80 1.90 -10.80
N THR A 129 13.81 0.90 -11.68
CA THR A 129 14.81 -0.18 -11.61
C THR A 129 16.24 0.25 -11.92
N PHE A 130 16.46 1.37 -12.61
CA PHE A 130 17.81 1.87 -12.93
C PHE A 130 18.63 2.32 -11.71
N VAL A 131 17.99 2.47 -10.54
CA VAL A 131 18.62 2.93 -9.28
C VAL A 131 19.23 1.76 -8.48
N ARG A 132 19.36 0.57 -9.06
CA ARG A 132 19.90 -0.64 -8.41
C ARG A 132 21.36 -0.90 -8.73
#